data_AF-A0AA96QT85-F1
#
_entry.id   AF-A0AA96QT85-F1
#
_cell.length_a   1.000
_cell.length_b   1.000
_cell.length_c   1.000
_cell.angle_alpha   90.00
_cell.angle_beta   90.00
_cell.angle_gamma   90.00
#
_symmetry.space_group_name_H-M   'P 1'
#
loop_
_entity.id
_entity.type
_entity.pdbx_description
1 polymer ?
#
loop_
_entity_poly.entity_id
_entity_poly.type
_entity_poly.pdbx_seq_one_letter_code
_entity_poly.pdbx_strand_id
1 'polypeptide(L)'
;MIIAAPPSRRTTRNAVLAAAALAAVVVVVGAVLVTGREPASSAPSVKGNATHFSGFASTYGGCGVPQGVLDSPNFVSLNVFDTPGDYSTRTRPLSPSESGRIGRFENGRNCGRFVQVTIGNRCTGVNDGAQGQPFCREGSWISDEFNGATLIMVVADGCADPSAWCRDDPDHLGVSTSSLAWFTKDGAPVGHIDPDHWNNRHVSWSYVPTPDYSGDLRIGFLRDAGRAKPVIAVSHLRNGVHGVEYLGPEGGWQRALPNGDMGQSFILGPTEKGGTDYRVRVRDASDSLVEQGRVYRFSLPATCSSGCSETYAEVDYTTEAPSSETWGSAAVPTTTASSSSVVPTTTAVVTTTTTARAAPAAPVAPVAPKTTVKALQAACTATYRVVNSWQGGRQVDVTVRNTGAKPLSGWRTTFSVDGSQRFTTPWNAVVNQSGGQVVAVNQNYNGSLAAGASTSWGAIVSGVDRPVTGMACAPR
;
A
#
# COMPACT_ATOMS: atom_id res chain seq x y z
N MET A 1 65.86 -72.12 -26.29
CA MET A 1 64.82 -72.43 -25.28
C MET A 1 64.74 -71.21 -24.37
N ILE A 2 63.75 -70.33 -24.58
CA ILE A 2 63.66 -69.02 -23.92
C ILE A 2 62.73 -69.18 -22.70
N ILE A 3 63.25 -68.91 -21.50
CA ILE A 3 62.45 -68.85 -20.26
C ILE A 3 62.33 -67.37 -19.87
N ALA A 4 61.10 -66.87 -19.84
CA ALA A 4 60.77 -65.51 -19.45
C ALA A 4 60.74 -65.35 -17.93
N ALA A 5 61.35 -64.26 -17.44
CA ALA A 5 61.36 -63.83 -16.04
C ALA A 5 60.13 -62.93 -15.72
N PRO A 6 59.67 -62.85 -14.45
CA PRO A 6 58.41 -62.20 -14.08
C PRO A 6 58.54 -60.67 -13.94
N PRO A 7 57.44 -59.89 -14.06
CA PRO A 7 57.49 -58.44 -13.99
C PRO A 7 57.59 -57.91 -12.55
N SER A 8 58.28 -56.77 -12.44
CA SER A 8 58.67 -56.11 -11.20
C SER A 8 57.51 -55.45 -10.43
N ARG A 9 57.54 -55.56 -9.10
CA ARG A 9 56.57 -54.95 -8.14
C ARG A 9 56.64 -53.42 -8.00
N ARG A 10 57.33 -52.69 -8.90
CA ARG A 10 57.51 -51.23 -8.78
C ARG A 10 56.44 -50.40 -9.47
N THR A 11 55.69 -50.95 -10.42
CA THR A 11 54.67 -50.22 -11.18
C THR A 11 53.32 -50.08 -10.46
N THR A 12 53.05 -50.89 -9.43
CA THR A 12 51.77 -50.85 -8.71
C THR A 12 51.68 -49.78 -7.62
N ARG A 13 52.79 -49.24 -7.12
CA ARG A 13 52.75 -48.16 -6.09
C ARG A 13 52.48 -46.78 -6.67
N ASN A 14 52.98 -46.49 -7.88
CA ASN A 14 52.77 -45.17 -8.51
C ASN A 14 51.36 -45.04 -9.11
N ALA A 15 50.74 -46.13 -9.54
CA ALA A 15 49.35 -46.13 -10.03
C ALA A 15 48.34 -45.87 -8.89
N VAL A 16 48.61 -46.36 -7.68
CA VAL A 16 47.71 -46.17 -6.52
C VAL A 16 47.80 -44.74 -5.96
N LEU A 17 48.97 -44.11 -6.00
CA LEU A 17 49.13 -42.71 -5.59
C LEU A 17 48.55 -41.71 -6.59
N ALA A 18 48.63 -41.99 -7.90
CA ALA A 18 48.00 -41.15 -8.92
C ALA A 18 46.46 -41.24 -8.89
N ALA A 19 45.89 -42.42 -8.62
CA ALA A 19 44.45 -42.59 -8.45
C ALA A 19 43.91 -41.91 -7.18
N ALA A 20 44.68 -41.90 -6.08
CA ALA A 20 44.29 -41.20 -4.86
C ALA A 20 44.36 -39.66 -5.00
N ALA A 21 45.32 -39.13 -5.76
CA ALA A 21 45.42 -37.70 -6.02
C ALA A 21 44.32 -37.19 -6.97
N LEU A 22 43.94 -37.97 -8.00
CA LEU A 22 42.80 -37.63 -8.86
C LEU A 22 41.46 -37.75 -8.13
N ALA A 23 41.29 -38.72 -7.23
CA ALA A 23 40.09 -38.80 -6.39
C ALA A 23 39.98 -37.62 -5.41
N ALA A 24 41.11 -37.16 -4.83
CA ALA A 24 41.12 -36.00 -3.94
C ALA A 24 40.86 -34.68 -4.69
N VAL A 25 41.36 -34.51 -5.92
CA VAL A 25 41.09 -33.31 -6.73
C VAL A 25 39.65 -33.29 -7.26
N VAL A 26 39.05 -34.44 -7.60
CA VAL A 26 37.62 -34.50 -7.99
C VAL A 26 36.69 -34.21 -6.79
N VAL A 27 37.07 -34.60 -5.57
CA VAL A 27 36.31 -34.25 -4.35
C VAL A 27 36.48 -32.77 -3.98
N VAL A 28 37.63 -32.14 -4.25
CA VAL A 28 37.85 -30.72 -3.95
C VAL A 28 37.33 -29.78 -5.06
N VAL A 29 37.32 -30.20 -6.34
CA VAL A 29 36.74 -29.42 -7.45
C VAL A 29 35.22 -29.63 -7.55
N GLY A 30 34.69 -30.76 -7.06
CA GLY A 30 33.24 -30.98 -6.92
C GLY A 30 32.59 -30.23 -5.74
N ALA A 31 33.39 -29.69 -4.81
CA ALA A 31 32.92 -28.93 -3.66
C ALA A 31 32.82 -27.41 -3.91
N VAL A 32 33.17 -26.93 -5.10
CA VAL A 32 33.09 -25.52 -5.50
C VAL A 32 32.19 -25.43 -6.74
N LEU A 33 30.88 -25.25 -6.51
CA LEU A 33 29.85 -24.64 -7.40
C LEU A 33 28.43 -25.21 -7.26
N VAL A 34 28.14 -26.04 -6.25
CA VAL A 34 26.76 -26.16 -5.77
C VAL A 34 26.67 -25.40 -4.46
N THR A 35 26.59 -24.07 -4.55
CA THR A 35 25.84 -23.31 -3.54
C THR A 35 24.40 -23.77 -3.67
N GLY A 36 24.10 -24.94 -3.12
CA GLY A 36 22.74 -25.32 -2.79
C GLY A 36 22.22 -24.19 -1.95
N ARG A 37 21.32 -23.40 -2.53
CA ARG A 37 20.57 -22.39 -1.81
C ARG A 37 19.96 -23.15 -0.64
N GLU A 38 20.44 -22.87 0.58
CA GLU A 38 19.80 -23.38 1.79
C GLU A 38 18.29 -23.15 1.59
N PRO A 39 17.43 -24.16 1.85
CA PRO A 39 16.00 -23.89 1.89
C PRO A 39 15.85 -22.72 2.86
N ALA A 40 15.36 -21.59 2.34
CA ALA A 40 15.19 -20.38 3.12
C ALA A 40 14.51 -20.80 4.43
N SER A 41 15.21 -20.65 5.56
CA SER A 41 14.69 -20.98 6.87
C SER A 41 13.27 -20.45 6.93
N SER A 42 12.28 -21.34 7.05
CA SER A 42 10.89 -20.93 7.16
C SER A 42 10.81 -19.94 8.32
N ALA A 43 10.19 -18.78 8.09
CA ALA A 43 9.97 -17.83 9.17
C ALA A 43 9.30 -18.55 10.34
N PRO A 44 9.60 -18.20 11.60
CA PRO A 44 8.98 -18.85 12.74
C PRO A 44 7.46 -18.75 12.61
N SER A 45 6.76 -19.86 12.86
CA SER A 45 5.30 -19.87 12.83
C SER A 45 4.74 -19.03 13.96
N VAL A 46 3.77 -18.18 13.63
CA VAL A 46 2.94 -17.46 14.60
C VAL A 46 1.61 -18.18 14.79
N LYS A 47 0.86 -17.81 15.84
CA LYS A 47 -0.48 -18.33 16.13
C LYS A 47 -1.45 -17.16 16.22
N GLY A 48 -2.59 -17.32 15.57
CA GLY A 48 -3.67 -16.34 15.61
C GLY A 48 -5.01 -17.03 15.39
N ASN A 49 -6.03 -16.21 15.18
CA ASN A 49 -7.37 -16.58 14.80
C ASN A 49 -7.56 -16.25 13.32
N ALA A 50 -8.43 -16.97 12.65
CA ALA A 50 -8.78 -16.71 11.28
C ALA A 50 -10.29 -16.63 11.11
N THR A 51 -10.70 -15.65 10.32
CA THR A 51 -12.05 -15.51 9.76
C THR A 51 -12.00 -15.83 8.28
N HIS A 52 -13.12 -15.69 7.60
CA HIS A 52 -13.15 -15.77 6.14
C HIS A 52 -13.89 -14.60 5.52
N PHE A 53 -13.63 -14.32 4.24
CA PHE A 53 -14.23 -13.22 3.51
C PHE A 53 -14.47 -13.60 2.04
N SER A 54 -15.47 -13.00 1.39
CA SER A 54 -15.94 -13.41 0.06
C SER A 54 -15.06 -12.98 -1.11
N GLY A 55 -14.07 -12.12 -0.86
CA GLY A 55 -13.18 -11.56 -1.89
C GLY A 55 -12.88 -10.08 -1.64
N PHE A 56 -12.20 -9.42 -2.56
CA PHE A 56 -11.81 -8.03 -2.35
C PHE A 56 -13.01 -7.09 -2.25
N ALA A 57 -12.99 -6.22 -1.23
CA ALA A 57 -13.94 -5.12 -1.10
C ALA A 57 -13.67 -3.97 -2.10
N SER A 58 -12.50 -3.96 -2.74
CA SER A 58 -12.07 -2.97 -3.73
C SER A 58 -11.52 -3.66 -4.99
N THR A 59 -11.36 -2.90 -6.08
CA THR A 59 -10.82 -3.44 -7.34
C THR A 59 -9.45 -4.11 -7.20
N TYR A 60 -8.62 -3.66 -6.25
CA TYR A 60 -7.21 -4.02 -6.13
C TYR A 60 -6.86 -4.70 -4.80
N GLY A 61 -7.87 -5.04 -4.00
CA GLY A 61 -7.67 -5.44 -2.61
C GLY A 61 -6.87 -4.40 -1.83
N GLY A 62 -6.24 -4.84 -0.75
CA GLY A 62 -5.31 -4.06 0.04
C GLY A 62 -3.90 -3.99 -0.57
N CYS A 63 -3.54 -4.94 -1.44
CA CYS A 63 -2.17 -4.99 -1.97
C CYS A 63 -1.94 -4.26 -3.29
N GLY A 64 -2.98 -3.84 -4.02
CA GLY A 64 -2.80 -3.05 -5.24
C GLY A 64 -2.75 -3.89 -6.53
N VAL A 65 -3.24 -5.13 -6.48
CA VAL A 65 -3.25 -6.08 -7.60
C VAL A 65 -4.68 -6.62 -7.76
N PRO A 66 -5.29 -6.62 -8.96
CA PRO A 66 -6.61 -7.21 -9.14
C PRO A 66 -6.63 -8.70 -8.79
N GLN A 67 -7.74 -9.18 -8.24
CA GLN A 67 -7.86 -10.58 -7.80
C GLN A 67 -7.58 -11.58 -8.94
N GLY A 68 -8.01 -11.26 -10.16
CA GLY A 68 -7.83 -12.11 -11.34
C GLY A 68 -6.39 -12.22 -11.86
N VAL A 69 -5.45 -11.44 -11.32
CA VAL A 69 -4.04 -11.49 -11.73
C VAL A 69 -3.09 -11.86 -10.59
N LEU A 70 -3.63 -12.29 -9.44
CA LEU A 70 -2.83 -12.84 -8.35
C LEU A 70 -2.09 -14.10 -8.81
N ASP A 71 -0.91 -14.32 -8.23
CA ASP A 71 -0.08 -15.51 -8.50
C ASP A 71 -0.72 -16.81 -7.99
N SER A 72 -1.79 -16.71 -7.19
CA SER A 72 -2.56 -17.82 -6.65
C SER A 72 -4.04 -17.45 -6.53
N PRO A 73 -4.98 -18.37 -6.84
CA PRO A 73 -6.40 -18.19 -6.56
C PRO A 73 -6.72 -18.26 -5.06
N ASN A 74 -5.80 -18.80 -4.26
CA ASN A 74 -5.91 -18.89 -2.81
C ASN A 74 -5.14 -17.73 -2.16
N PHE A 75 -5.85 -16.90 -1.40
CA PHE A 75 -5.29 -15.68 -0.82
C PHE A 75 -5.83 -15.39 0.57
N VAL A 76 -5.09 -14.54 1.29
CA VAL A 76 -5.41 -14.07 2.65
C VAL A 76 -5.28 -12.55 2.77
N SER A 77 -5.92 -12.02 3.81
CA SER A 77 -5.65 -10.69 4.35
C SER A 77 -4.80 -10.78 5.61
N LEU A 78 -3.94 -9.78 5.83
CA LEU A 78 -3.19 -9.61 7.09
C LEU A 78 -3.74 -8.45 7.91
N ASN A 79 -3.56 -8.48 9.23
CA ASN A 79 -3.91 -7.34 10.06
C ASN A 79 -3.10 -6.09 9.72
N VAL A 80 -3.81 -4.99 9.47
CA VAL A 80 -3.22 -3.68 9.20
C VAL A 80 -2.72 -3.03 10.48
N PHE A 81 -3.37 -3.32 11.59
CA PHE A 81 -3.14 -2.67 12.87
C PHE A 81 -2.75 -3.69 13.94
N ASP A 82 -1.83 -3.30 14.81
CA ASP A 82 -1.57 -3.93 16.10
C ASP A 82 -2.10 -2.98 17.18
N THR A 83 -3.41 -3.03 17.40
CA THR A 83 -4.13 -2.09 18.28
C THR A 83 -5.18 -2.79 19.15
N PRO A 84 -4.80 -3.79 19.96
CA PRO A 84 -5.75 -4.52 20.79
C PRO A 84 -6.48 -3.58 21.74
N GLY A 85 -7.82 -3.67 21.76
CA GLY A 85 -8.71 -2.82 22.54
C GLY A 85 -8.88 -1.39 22.02
N ASP A 86 -8.26 -1.03 20.89
CA ASP A 86 -8.34 0.30 20.29
C ASP A 86 -8.89 0.24 18.86
N TYR A 87 -10.19 0.54 18.76
CA TYR A 87 -10.98 0.48 17.52
C TYR A 87 -11.14 1.85 16.85
N SER A 88 -10.35 2.84 17.27
CA SER A 88 -10.43 4.18 16.66
C SER A 88 -10.01 4.16 15.20
N THR A 89 -10.67 5.01 14.40
CA THR A 89 -10.36 5.14 12.98
C THR A 89 -8.97 5.71 12.80
N ARG A 90 -8.24 5.16 11.81
CA ARG A 90 -6.86 5.54 11.52
C ARG A 90 -6.65 5.73 10.04
N THR A 91 -5.85 6.73 9.70
CA THR A 91 -5.41 6.94 8.33
C THR A 91 -4.40 5.87 7.95
N ARG A 92 -4.53 5.34 6.74
CA ARG A 92 -3.58 4.41 6.13
C ARG A 92 -2.84 5.13 4.98
N PRO A 93 -1.53 4.93 4.82
CA PRO A 93 -0.62 4.16 5.67
C PRO A 93 -0.45 4.79 7.06
N LEU A 94 -0.10 3.97 8.06
CA LEU A 94 0.29 4.50 9.37
C LEU A 94 1.62 5.27 9.26
N SER A 95 1.69 6.38 9.97
CA SER A 95 2.88 7.23 10.02
C SER A 95 4.03 6.58 10.81
N PRO A 96 5.29 7.02 10.63
CA PRO A 96 6.41 6.55 11.45
C PRO A 96 6.21 6.75 12.96
N SER A 97 5.48 7.80 13.36
CA SER A 97 5.11 8.07 14.76
C SER A 97 4.14 7.03 15.34
N GLU A 98 3.47 6.26 14.50
CA GLU A 98 2.55 5.19 14.89
C GLU A 98 3.15 3.80 14.65
N SER A 99 4.47 3.69 14.48
CA SER A 99 5.17 2.44 14.17
C SER A 99 4.84 1.29 15.13
N GLY A 100 4.65 1.57 16.41
CA GLY A 100 4.23 0.58 17.41
C GLY A 100 2.79 0.08 17.28
N ARG A 101 2.03 0.55 16.28
CA ARG A 101 0.64 0.15 15.99
C ARG A 101 0.50 -0.52 14.62
N ILE A 102 1.62 -0.71 13.91
CA ILE A 102 1.64 -1.33 12.58
C ILE A 102 1.48 -2.84 12.75
N GLY A 103 0.41 -3.40 12.15
CA GLY A 103 0.18 -4.84 12.15
C GLY A 103 1.01 -5.58 11.09
N ARG A 104 0.78 -6.89 10.96
CA ARG A 104 1.50 -7.79 10.03
C ARG A 104 1.43 -7.40 8.56
N PHE A 105 0.41 -6.65 8.13
CA PHE A 105 0.34 -6.08 6.79
C PHE A 105 1.50 -5.11 6.49
N GLU A 106 2.03 -4.47 7.54
CA GLU A 106 3.24 -3.64 7.52
C GLU A 106 3.18 -2.50 6.49
N ASN A 107 2.06 -1.76 6.44
CA ASN A 107 1.83 -0.73 5.43
C ASN A 107 2.04 -1.25 3.98
N GLY A 108 1.68 -2.50 3.73
CA GLY A 108 1.78 -3.18 2.44
C GLY A 108 3.09 -3.93 2.22
N ARG A 109 4.08 -3.80 3.10
CA ARG A 109 5.40 -4.42 2.93
C ARG A 109 5.37 -5.95 2.82
N ASN A 110 4.32 -6.60 3.32
CA ASN A 110 4.14 -8.06 3.20
C ASN A 110 3.24 -8.49 2.03
N CYS A 111 2.86 -7.58 1.13
CA CYS A 111 2.07 -7.91 -0.05
C CYS A 111 2.82 -8.80 -1.07
N GLY A 112 2.09 -9.74 -1.67
CA GLY A 112 2.63 -10.70 -2.63
C GLY A 112 3.53 -11.78 -2.00
N ARG A 113 3.73 -11.76 -0.68
CA ARG A 113 4.37 -12.87 0.03
C ARG A 113 3.40 -14.03 0.17
N PHE A 114 3.91 -15.24 0.23
CA PHE A 114 3.10 -16.43 0.51
C PHE A 114 3.18 -16.80 1.98
N VAL A 115 2.07 -17.31 2.51
CA VAL A 115 1.98 -17.87 3.85
C VAL A 115 1.51 -19.32 3.79
N GLN A 116 2.15 -20.21 4.55
CA GLN A 116 1.61 -21.54 4.81
C GLN A 116 0.75 -21.46 6.07
N VAL A 117 -0.53 -21.76 5.93
CA VAL A 117 -1.50 -21.76 7.03
C VAL A 117 -1.82 -23.19 7.43
N THR A 118 -1.84 -23.47 8.73
CA THR A 118 -2.25 -24.75 9.32
C THR A 118 -3.51 -24.54 10.15
N ILE A 119 -4.52 -25.37 9.91
CA ILE A 119 -5.80 -25.32 10.60
C ILE A 119 -5.66 -25.85 12.04
N GLY A 120 -6.22 -25.09 13.00
CA GLY A 120 -6.44 -25.53 14.37
C GLY A 120 -7.94 -25.63 14.72
N ASN A 121 -8.22 -25.57 16.03
CA ASN A 121 -9.57 -25.71 16.58
C ASN A 121 -10.52 -24.62 16.07
N ARG A 122 -11.77 -25.00 15.85
CA ARG A 122 -12.86 -24.06 15.52
C ARG A 122 -13.64 -23.64 16.75
N CYS A 123 -14.25 -22.47 16.68
CA CYS A 123 -15.19 -22.01 17.69
C CYS A 123 -16.60 -22.54 17.44
N THR A 124 -17.29 -23.01 18.49
CA THR A 124 -18.70 -23.40 18.43
C THR A 124 -19.69 -22.28 18.77
N GLY A 125 -19.17 -21.12 19.15
CA GLY A 125 -19.93 -19.96 19.61
C GLY A 125 -20.13 -18.91 18.52
N VAL A 126 -20.30 -17.66 18.96
CA VAL A 126 -20.61 -16.53 18.08
C VAL A 126 -19.36 -15.99 17.39
N ASN A 127 -19.48 -15.76 16.09
CA ASN A 127 -18.49 -15.10 15.24
C ASN A 127 -19.06 -13.79 14.68
N ASP A 128 -18.95 -12.69 15.42
CA ASP A 128 -19.52 -11.38 15.03
C ASP A 128 -18.53 -10.21 15.06
N GLY A 129 -17.30 -10.45 15.51
CA GLY A 129 -16.24 -9.42 15.54
C GLY A 129 -16.56 -8.28 16.51
N ALA A 130 -17.44 -8.49 17.48
CA ALA A 130 -17.85 -7.48 18.43
C ALA A 130 -16.64 -6.93 19.23
N GLN A 131 -16.53 -5.60 19.29
CA GLN A 131 -15.43 -4.92 19.96
C GLN A 131 -15.34 -5.31 21.44
N GLY A 132 -14.13 -5.64 21.89
CA GLY A 132 -13.81 -6.01 23.26
C GLY A 132 -14.34 -7.40 23.67
N GLN A 133 -14.90 -8.16 22.73
CA GLN A 133 -15.41 -9.50 23.00
C GLN A 133 -14.39 -10.57 22.61
N PRO A 134 -14.39 -11.74 23.28
CA PRO A 134 -13.54 -12.86 22.87
C PRO A 134 -13.96 -13.38 21.47
N PHE A 135 -12.99 -13.85 20.68
CA PHE A 135 -13.23 -14.46 19.37
C PHE A 135 -14.16 -15.68 19.41
N CYS A 136 -14.22 -16.38 20.55
CA CYS A 136 -15.18 -17.45 20.77
C CYS A 136 -16.12 -17.11 21.93
N ARG A 137 -17.11 -16.27 21.64
CA ARG A 137 -18.10 -15.84 22.63
C ARG A 137 -19.20 -16.88 22.76
N GLU A 138 -19.54 -17.23 24.01
CA GLU A 138 -20.59 -18.21 24.34
C GLU A 138 -20.38 -19.60 23.70
N GLY A 139 -19.13 -19.95 23.40
CA GLY A 139 -18.76 -21.20 22.75
C GLY A 139 -17.57 -21.90 23.39
N SER A 140 -17.06 -22.90 22.70
CA SER A 140 -15.84 -23.61 23.07
C SER A 140 -14.99 -23.85 21.83
N TRP A 141 -13.69 -23.98 22.05
CA TRP A 141 -12.75 -24.37 21.01
C TRP A 141 -12.72 -25.90 20.91
N ILE A 142 -13.16 -26.43 19.77
CA ILE A 142 -13.18 -27.88 19.53
C ILE A 142 -12.25 -28.25 18.37
N SER A 143 -11.65 -29.42 18.48
CA SER A 143 -10.95 -30.05 17.34
C SER A 143 -11.97 -30.72 16.43
N ASP A 144 -11.69 -30.73 15.14
CA ASP A 144 -12.45 -31.49 14.14
C ASP A 144 -11.51 -32.20 13.15
N GLU A 145 -12.06 -32.81 12.11
CA GLU A 145 -11.33 -33.54 11.08
C GLU A 145 -10.31 -32.69 10.29
N PHE A 146 -10.53 -31.37 10.20
CA PHE A 146 -9.71 -30.43 9.43
C PHE A 146 -8.47 -29.96 10.19
N ASN A 147 -8.41 -30.14 11.52
CA ASN A 147 -7.24 -29.82 12.33
C ASN A 147 -5.96 -30.45 11.75
N GLY A 148 -4.92 -29.64 11.57
CA GLY A 148 -3.64 -30.03 10.98
C GLY A 148 -3.59 -29.94 9.45
N ALA A 149 -4.70 -29.66 8.77
CA ALA A 149 -4.68 -29.42 7.34
C ALA A 149 -3.94 -28.11 7.00
N THR A 150 -3.30 -28.06 5.84
CA THR A 150 -2.47 -26.94 5.41
C THR A 150 -2.85 -26.43 4.03
N LEU A 151 -2.64 -25.13 3.81
CA LEU A 151 -2.76 -24.47 2.51
C LEU A 151 -1.75 -23.32 2.42
N ILE A 152 -1.09 -23.21 1.27
CA ILE A 152 -0.24 -22.06 0.95
C ILE A 152 -1.06 -21.03 0.19
N MET A 153 -1.02 -19.77 0.62
CA MET A 153 -1.85 -18.68 0.10
C MET A 153 -1.04 -17.40 -0.07
N VAL A 154 -1.40 -16.58 -1.05
CA VAL A 154 -0.77 -15.27 -1.27
C VAL A 154 -1.39 -14.20 -0.37
N VAL A 155 -0.57 -13.32 0.20
CA VAL A 155 -1.03 -12.12 0.90
C VAL A 155 -1.47 -11.10 -0.15
N ALA A 156 -2.76 -10.78 -0.15
CA ALA A 156 -3.36 -9.94 -1.19
C ALA A 156 -4.24 -8.79 -0.64
N ASP A 157 -4.55 -8.79 0.65
CA ASP A 157 -5.41 -7.78 1.27
C ASP A 157 -4.98 -7.45 2.71
N GLY A 158 -5.61 -6.44 3.31
CA GLY A 158 -5.39 -6.01 4.69
C GLY A 158 -6.69 -5.87 5.47
N CYS A 159 -6.78 -6.54 6.63
CA CYS A 159 -7.86 -6.40 7.60
C CYS A 159 -7.69 -5.08 8.38
N ALA A 160 -8.57 -4.11 8.11
CA ALA A 160 -8.45 -2.75 8.63
C ALA A 160 -9.74 -2.23 9.30
N ASP A 161 -10.81 -3.01 9.29
CA ASP A 161 -12.08 -2.60 9.87
C ASP A 161 -11.98 -2.50 11.41
N PRO A 162 -12.97 -1.90 12.09
CA PRO A 162 -12.92 -1.70 13.53
C PRO A 162 -13.46 -2.90 14.31
N SER A 163 -13.56 -4.11 13.73
CA SER A 163 -13.95 -5.31 14.45
C SER A 163 -12.82 -5.82 15.36
N ALA A 164 -13.18 -6.64 16.35
CA ALA A 164 -12.21 -7.37 17.16
C ALA A 164 -11.31 -8.29 16.30
N TRP A 165 -11.82 -8.79 15.17
CA TRP A 165 -11.04 -9.61 14.24
C TRP A 165 -9.77 -8.89 13.76
N CYS A 166 -9.93 -7.69 13.22
CA CYS A 166 -8.80 -6.92 12.69
C CYS A 166 -7.98 -6.17 13.75
N ARG A 167 -8.43 -6.12 15.01
CA ARG A 167 -7.87 -5.21 16.03
C ARG A 167 -7.24 -5.92 17.21
N ASP A 168 -7.86 -7.00 17.68
CA ASP A 168 -7.51 -7.62 18.97
C ASP A 168 -6.55 -8.80 18.85
N ASP A 169 -6.32 -9.27 17.63
CA ASP A 169 -5.40 -10.37 17.34
C ASP A 169 -4.37 -9.93 16.29
N PRO A 170 -3.15 -9.54 16.69
CA PRO A 170 -2.12 -9.08 15.76
C PRO A 170 -1.74 -10.09 14.66
N ASP A 171 -1.98 -11.38 14.90
CA ASP A 171 -1.66 -12.49 14.00
C ASP A 171 -2.91 -13.02 13.25
N HIS A 172 -4.00 -12.24 13.26
CA HIS A 172 -5.23 -12.59 12.56
C HIS A 172 -5.04 -12.74 11.05
N LEU A 173 -5.70 -13.76 10.48
CA LEU A 173 -5.81 -13.97 9.03
C LEU A 173 -7.26 -13.94 8.58
N GLY A 174 -7.58 -13.08 7.61
CA GLY A 174 -8.78 -13.29 6.80
C GLY A 174 -8.46 -14.29 5.69
N VAL A 175 -9.16 -15.41 5.61
CA VAL A 175 -8.99 -16.39 4.53
C VAL A 175 -10.07 -16.18 3.49
N SER A 176 -9.72 -16.11 2.19
CA SER A 176 -10.76 -16.05 1.16
C SER A 176 -11.66 -17.28 1.24
N THR A 177 -12.99 -17.11 1.20
CA THR A 177 -13.95 -18.22 1.29
C THR A 177 -13.69 -19.28 0.22
N SER A 178 -13.27 -18.87 -0.98
CA SER A 178 -12.91 -19.82 -2.05
C SER A 178 -11.69 -20.67 -1.73
N SER A 179 -10.77 -20.19 -0.88
CA SER A 179 -9.57 -20.93 -0.45
C SER A 179 -9.91 -22.12 0.46
N LEU A 180 -11.07 -22.09 1.14
CA LEU A 180 -11.45 -23.11 2.13
C LEU A 180 -11.57 -24.53 1.52
N ALA A 181 -11.82 -24.63 0.22
CA ALA A 181 -11.95 -25.90 -0.49
C ALA A 181 -10.61 -26.60 -0.81
N TRP A 182 -9.47 -25.94 -0.55
CA TRP A 182 -8.16 -26.37 -1.06
C TRP A 182 -7.19 -26.86 0.01
N PHE A 183 -7.61 -26.88 1.27
CA PHE A 183 -6.77 -27.42 2.35
C PHE A 183 -6.48 -28.91 2.13
N THR A 184 -5.25 -29.30 2.44
CA THR A 184 -4.79 -30.70 2.35
C THR A 184 -4.26 -31.17 3.68
N LYS A 185 -4.45 -32.45 3.99
CA LYS A 185 -3.93 -33.11 5.18
C LYS A 185 -3.33 -34.44 4.76
N ASP A 186 -2.11 -34.70 5.19
CA ASP A 186 -1.35 -35.91 4.81
C ASP A 186 -1.28 -36.13 3.28
N GLY A 187 -1.22 -35.04 2.51
CA GLY A 187 -1.15 -35.06 1.05
C GLY A 187 -2.50 -35.24 0.33
N ALA A 188 -3.61 -35.37 1.05
CA ALA A 188 -4.95 -35.52 0.48
C ALA A 188 -5.82 -34.26 0.72
N PRO A 189 -6.69 -33.87 -0.22
CA PRO A 189 -7.70 -32.84 0.04
C PRO A 189 -8.61 -33.22 1.21
N VAL A 190 -8.88 -32.28 2.12
CA VAL A 190 -9.77 -32.53 3.27
C VAL A 190 -11.26 -32.43 2.92
N GLY A 191 -11.58 -32.06 1.67
CA GLY A 191 -12.94 -31.84 1.20
C GLY A 191 -13.43 -30.41 1.42
N HIS A 192 -14.72 -30.18 1.18
CA HIS A 192 -15.32 -28.86 1.32
C HIS A 192 -15.49 -28.51 2.81
N ILE A 193 -14.79 -27.49 3.27
CA ILE A 193 -15.02 -26.88 4.57
C ILE A 193 -16.16 -25.88 4.41
N ASP A 194 -17.30 -26.19 4.99
CA ASP A 194 -18.44 -25.28 5.06
C ASP A 194 -18.02 -23.98 5.82
N PRO A 195 -18.34 -22.78 5.31
CA PRO A 195 -18.06 -21.52 6.02
C PRO A 195 -18.60 -21.47 7.47
N ASP A 196 -19.75 -22.09 7.74
CA ASP A 196 -20.31 -22.20 9.10
C ASP A 196 -19.49 -23.16 9.98
N HIS A 197 -18.73 -24.09 9.38
CA HIS A 197 -17.73 -24.89 10.11
C HIS A 197 -16.40 -24.16 10.27
N TRP A 198 -16.11 -23.13 9.46
CA TRP A 198 -14.94 -22.27 9.68
C TRP A 198 -15.10 -21.40 10.93
N ASN A 199 -16.26 -20.74 11.06
CA ASN A 199 -16.78 -19.99 12.23
C ASN A 199 -15.75 -19.67 13.33
N ASN A 200 -14.83 -18.73 13.04
CA ASN A 200 -13.59 -18.45 13.79
C ASN A 200 -12.72 -19.68 14.05
N ARG A 201 -11.46 -19.58 13.65
CA ARG A 201 -10.53 -20.70 13.74
C ARG A 201 -9.20 -20.32 14.32
N HIS A 202 -8.69 -21.07 15.28
CA HIS A 202 -7.27 -21.02 15.58
C HIS A 202 -6.50 -21.47 14.34
N VAL A 203 -5.44 -20.73 14.01
CA VAL A 203 -4.52 -21.06 12.94
C VAL A 203 -3.09 -20.85 13.41
N SER A 204 -2.16 -21.59 12.82
CA SER A 204 -0.75 -21.24 12.86
C SER A 204 -0.26 -21.01 11.45
N TRP A 205 0.58 -20.00 11.26
CA TRP A 205 1.06 -19.66 9.92
C TRP A 205 2.47 -19.09 9.92
N SER A 206 3.15 -19.20 8.78
CA SER A 206 4.49 -18.65 8.56
C SER A 206 4.64 -18.19 7.11
N TYR A 207 5.53 -17.22 6.89
CA TYR A 207 5.92 -16.87 5.52
C TYR A 207 6.72 -18.00 4.88
N VAL A 208 6.37 -18.31 3.64
CA VAL A 208 7.07 -19.27 2.79
C VAL A 208 7.39 -18.64 1.43
N PRO A 209 8.42 -19.11 0.73
CA PRO A 209 8.61 -18.73 -0.66
C PRO A 209 7.41 -19.13 -1.53
N THR A 210 7.23 -18.44 -2.64
CA THR A 210 6.23 -18.79 -3.66
C THR A 210 6.41 -20.25 -4.11
N PRO A 211 5.38 -21.12 -4.00
CA PRO A 211 5.43 -22.49 -4.48
C PRO A 211 5.63 -22.54 -5.99
N ASP A 212 6.38 -23.54 -6.48
CA ASP A 212 6.59 -23.81 -7.91
C ASP A 212 7.01 -22.57 -8.73
N TYR A 213 7.73 -21.65 -8.08
CA TYR A 213 8.13 -20.38 -8.68
C TYR A 213 8.98 -20.60 -9.93
N SER A 214 8.49 -20.10 -11.07
CA SER A 214 9.14 -20.17 -12.38
C SER A 214 8.77 -18.92 -13.18
N GLY A 215 9.54 -18.59 -14.23
CA GLY A 215 9.36 -17.34 -14.98
C GLY A 215 10.02 -16.14 -14.30
N ASP A 216 9.58 -14.94 -14.66
CA ASP A 216 10.12 -13.66 -14.17
C ASP A 216 8.96 -12.75 -13.73
N LEU A 217 9.26 -11.67 -13.01
CA LEU A 217 8.26 -10.79 -12.42
C LEU A 217 7.27 -10.24 -13.45
N ARG A 218 6.08 -9.85 -13.00
CA ARG A 218 5.05 -9.23 -13.84
C ARG A 218 4.94 -7.75 -13.52
N ILE A 219 4.79 -6.93 -14.55
CA ILE A 219 4.57 -5.49 -14.45
C ILE A 219 3.33 -5.15 -15.25
N GLY A 220 2.41 -4.38 -14.66
CA GLY A 220 1.28 -3.85 -15.40
C GLY A 220 0.87 -2.48 -14.90
N PHE A 221 0.37 -1.64 -15.80
CA PHE A 221 -0.20 -0.35 -15.44
C PHE A 221 -1.62 -0.53 -14.91
N LEU A 222 -1.93 0.15 -13.80
CA LEU A 222 -3.27 0.10 -13.22
C LEU A 222 -4.23 1.03 -13.97
N ARG A 223 -5.53 0.83 -13.79
CA ARG A 223 -6.56 1.74 -14.33
C ARG A 223 -6.24 3.19 -14.02
N ASP A 224 -6.51 4.07 -14.98
CA ASP A 224 -6.26 5.51 -14.95
C ASP A 224 -4.76 5.90 -14.88
N ALA A 225 -3.83 4.93 -14.88
CA ALA A 225 -2.42 5.24 -15.03
C ALA A 225 -2.17 5.87 -16.40
N GLY A 226 -1.40 6.95 -16.38
CA GLY A 226 -1.07 7.72 -17.58
C GLY A 226 0.19 8.54 -17.36
N ARG A 227 0.57 9.35 -18.36
CA ARG A 227 1.85 10.12 -18.35
C ARG A 227 2.04 10.98 -17.10
N ALA A 228 0.98 11.59 -16.60
CA ALA A 228 1.04 12.47 -15.43
C ALA A 228 1.13 11.72 -14.10
N LYS A 229 0.64 10.47 -14.05
CA LYS A 229 0.66 9.62 -12.85
C LYS A 229 0.78 8.16 -13.29
N PRO A 230 1.99 7.69 -13.58
CA PRO A 230 2.21 6.30 -13.95
C PRO A 230 2.18 5.46 -12.68
N VAL A 231 1.11 4.69 -12.54
CA VAL A 231 0.93 3.74 -11.44
C VAL A 231 1.04 2.34 -12.01
N ILE A 232 1.99 1.58 -11.51
CA ILE A 232 2.19 0.18 -11.88
C ILE A 232 1.84 -0.74 -10.72
N ALA A 233 1.60 -2.01 -11.02
CA ALA A 233 1.69 -3.10 -10.07
C ALA A 233 2.84 -4.05 -10.44
N VAL A 234 3.56 -4.51 -9.43
CA VAL A 234 4.65 -5.49 -9.55
C VAL A 234 4.30 -6.73 -8.75
N SER A 235 4.32 -7.90 -9.39
CA SER A 235 3.99 -9.19 -8.77
C SER A 235 4.89 -10.32 -9.30
N HIS A 236 4.61 -11.56 -8.90
CA HIS A 236 5.35 -12.74 -9.32
C HIS A 236 6.83 -12.72 -8.89
N LEU A 237 7.06 -12.47 -7.59
CA LEU A 237 8.36 -12.61 -6.95
C LEU A 237 8.40 -13.83 -6.05
N ARG A 238 9.59 -14.41 -5.89
CA ARG A 238 9.82 -15.56 -5.00
C ARG A 238 9.47 -15.30 -3.53
N ASN A 239 9.60 -14.06 -3.05
CA ASN A 239 9.40 -13.70 -1.64
C ASN A 239 8.63 -12.38 -1.50
N GLY A 240 7.68 -12.08 -2.41
CA GLY A 240 6.95 -10.82 -2.43
C GLY A 240 7.82 -9.59 -2.74
N VAL A 241 7.18 -8.41 -2.80
CA VAL A 241 7.83 -7.13 -3.15
C VAL A 241 7.81 -6.19 -1.96
N HIS A 242 8.93 -5.49 -1.75
CA HIS A 242 9.09 -4.54 -0.65
C HIS A 242 9.29 -3.10 -1.15
N GLY A 243 9.68 -2.97 -2.42
CA GLY A 243 9.86 -1.67 -3.04
C GLY A 243 10.25 -1.77 -4.50
N VAL A 244 10.02 -0.67 -5.19
CA VAL A 244 10.50 -0.42 -6.54
C VAL A 244 11.36 0.83 -6.52
N GLU A 245 12.42 0.84 -7.30
CA GLU A 245 13.20 2.03 -7.59
C GLU A 245 13.11 2.31 -9.08
N TYR A 246 12.95 3.57 -9.47
CA TYR A 246 12.89 3.99 -10.87
C TYR A 246 14.05 4.93 -11.19
N LEU A 247 14.52 4.89 -12.43
CA LEU A 247 15.54 5.82 -12.92
C LEU A 247 14.87 7.15 -13.29
N GLY A 248 15.27 8.23 -12.62
CA GLY A 248 14.73 9.58 -12.86
C GLY A 248 15.41 10.30 -14.04
N PRO A 249 14.84 11.44 -14.48
CA PRO A 249 15.26 12.17 -15.68
C PRO A 249 16.61 12.88 -15.56
N GLU A 250 17.13 13.06 -14.35
CA GLU A 250 18.43 13.68 -14.09
C GLU A 250 19.58 12.64 -14.04
N GLY A 251 19.27 11.36 -14.24
CA GLY A 251 20.21 10.27 -14.01
C GLY A 251 20.34 9.98 -12.51
N GLY A 252 19.70 8.92 -12.06
CA GLY A 252 19.76 8.49 -10.65
C GLY A 252 18.55 7.68 -10.23
N TRP A 253 18.79 6.68 -9.38
CA TRP A 253 17.75 5.82 -8.86
C TRP A 253 16.97 6.49 -7.74
N GLN A 254 15.65 6.49 -7.87
CA GLN A 254 14.71 7.07 -6.91
C GLN A 254 13.76 6.00 -6.40
N ARG A 255 13.46 6.01 -5.10
CA ARG A 255 12.48 5.09 -4.52
C ARG A 255 11.08 5.46 -5.01
N ALA A 256 10.37 4.49 -5.59
CA ALA A 256 8.95 4.63 -5.89
C ALA A 256 8.14 4.64 -4.60
N LEU A 257 7.17 5.55 -4.52
CA LEU A 257 6.21 5.54 -3.42
C LEU A 257 5.15 4.46 -3.69
N PRO A 258 4.76 3.66 -2.69
CA PRO A 258 3.57 2.84 -2.82
C PRO A 258 2.34 3.74 -3.03
N ASN A 259 1.35 3.25 -3.76
CA ASN A 259 0.10 3.95 -3.97
C ASN A 259 -0.77 3.82 -2.72
N GLY A 260 -0.55 4.70 -1.75
CA GLY A 260 -1.07 4.52 -0.38
C GLY A 260 -0.25 3.45 0.34
N ASP A 261 -0.90 2.48 0.96
CA ASP A 261 -0.27 1.29 1.56
C ASP A 261 -0.49 0.02 0.72
N MET A 262 -0.86 0.17 -0.56
CA MET A 262 -0.95 -0.93 -1.51
C MET A 262 0.45 -1.38 -1.93
N GLY A 263 0.97 -2.40 -1.23
CA GLY A 263 2.38 -2.79 -1.27
C GLY A 263 2.92 -3.35 -2.58
N GLN A 264 2.06 -3.72 -3.52
CA GLN A 264 2.45 -4.12 -4.87
C GLN A 264 2.19 -3.02 -5.90
N SER A 265 1.56 -1.91 -5.52
CA SER A 265 1.25 -0.78 -6.41
C SER A 265 2.19 0.40 -6.17
N PHE A 266 2.88 0.86 -7.21
CA PHE A 266 3.92 1.87 -7.11
C PHE A 266 3.69 3.04 -8.07
N ILE A 267 3.95 4.24 -7.59
CA ILE A 267 3.90 5.48 -8.37
C ILE A 267 5.32 5.77 -8.86
N LEU A 268 5.49 5.87 -10.18
CA LEU A 268 6.79 6.11 -10.81
C LEU A 268 6.95 7.56 -11.25
N GLY A 269 8.19 7.99 -11.43
CA GLY A 269 8.56 9.08 -12.32
C GLY A 269 9.06 8.53 -13.66
N PRO A 270 8.96 9.28 -14.77
CA PRO A 270 9.46 8.82 -16.06
C PRO A 270 10.99 8.91 -16.13
N THR A 271 11.61 8.06 -16.97
CA THR A 271 13.06 8.09 -17.20
C THR A 271 13.52 9.34 -17.94
N GLU A 272 12.65 9.95 -18.73
CA GLU A 272 12.87 11.26 -19.33
C GLU A 272 11.70 12.17 -18.99
N LYS A 273 11.94 13.47 -18.83
CA LYS A 273 10.91 14.42 -18.42
C LYS A 273 9.77 14.45 -19.45
N GLY A 274 8.57 14.02 -19.01
CA GLY A 274 7.38 13.93 -19.88
C GLY A 274 7.35 12.70 -20.80
N GLY A 275 8.33 11.80 -20.67
CA GLY A 275 8.41 10.55 -21.42
C GLY A 275 7.42 9.48 -20.93
N THR A 276 7.33 8.41 -21.71
CA THR A 276 6.52 7.21 -21.44
C THR A 276 7.36 5.98 -21.16
N ASP A 277 8.69 6.12 -21.13
CA ASP A 277 9.63 5.03 -20.86
C ASP A 277 10.00 5.03 -19.38
N TYR A 278 10.08 3.82 -18.83
CA TYR A 278 10.41 3.57 -17.45
C TYR A 278 11.52 2.53 -17.38
N ARG A 279 12.43 2.75 -16.45
CA ARG A 279 13.42 1.76 -16.01
C ARG A 279 13.28 1.59 -14.52
N VAL A 280 13.10 0.35 -14.08
CA VAL A 280 12.95 0.04 -12.67
C VAL A 280 13.89 -1.06 -12.22
N ARG A 281 14.24 -1.06 -10.93
CA ARG A 281 14.80 -2.22 -10.23
C ARG A 281 13.94 -2.50 -9.00
N VAL A 282 13.81 -3.77 -8.65
CA VAL A 282 12.81 -4.24 -7.66
C VAL A 282 13.53 -4.78 -6.43
N ARG A 283 12.99 -4.52 -5.24
CA ARG A 283 13.42 -5.12 -3.98
C ARG A 283 12.43 -6.18 -3.52
N ASP A 284 12.94 -7.35 -3.17
CA ASP A 284 12.15 -8.41 -2.54
C ASP A 284 11.93 -8.14 -1.05
N ALA A 285 11.11 -8.96 -0.36
CA ALA A 285 10.81 -8.77 1.07
C ALA A 285 12.02 -8.92 2.02
N SER A 286 13.22 -9.26 1.53
CA SER A 286 14.46 -9.17 2.30
C SER A 286 15.16 -7.81 2.15
N ASP A 287 14.51 -6.84 1.49
CA ASP A 287 15.06 -5.56 1.03
C ASP A 287 16.24 -5.71 0.05
N SER A 288 16.47 -6.92 -0.48
CA SER A 288 17.50 -7.20 -1.48
C SER A 288 17.03 -6.85 -2.88
N LEU A 289 17.91 -6.31 -3.70
CA LEU A 289 17.62 -6.11 -5.11
C LEU A 289 17.47 -7.45 -5.81
N VAL A 290 16.34 -7.63 -6.51
CA VAL A 290 16.06 -8.79 -7.35
C VAL A 290 17.15 -8.92 -8.39
N GLU A 291 17.69 -10.13 -8.52
CA GLU A 291 18.65 -10.49 -9.58
C GLU A 291 19.86 -9.54 -9.61
N GLN A 292 20.40 -9.26 -8.42
CA GLN A 292 21.55 -8.38 -8.19
C GLN A 292 21.35 -6.93 -8.69
N GLY A 293 20.10 -6.48 -8.85
CA GLY A 293 19.78 -5.14 -9.35
C GLY A 293 19.54 -5.10 -10.86
N ARG A 294 19.08 -6.20 -11.45
CA ARG A 294 18.59 -6.24 -12.83
C ARG A 294 17.60 -5.09 -13.07
N VAL A 295 17.79 -4.41 -14.19
CA VAL A 295 16.93 -3.29 -14.60
C VAL A 295 15.88 -3.79 -15.57
N TYR A 296 14.63 -3.41 -15.35
CA TYR A 296 13.49 -3.74 -16.20
C TYR A 296 13.05 -2.48 -16.93
N ARG A 297 13.12 -2.51 -18.27
CA ARG A 297 12.72 -1.40 -19.15
C ARG A 297 11.42 -1.73 -19.87
N PHE A 298 10.45 -0.85 -19.72
CA PHE A 298 9.11 -0.95 -20.33
C PHE A 298 8.55 0.45 -20.61
N SER A 299 7.43 0.51 -21.31
CA SER A 299 6.81 1.78 -21.70
C SER A 299 5.31 1.78 -21.37
N LEU A 300 4.76 2.96 -21.09
CA LEU A 300 3.31 3.14 -20.98
C LEU A 300 2.65 2.77 -22.32
N PRO A 301 1.68 1.82 -22.34
CA PRO A 301 0.97 1.47 -23.56
C PRO A 301 0.31 2.70 -24.20
N ALA A 302 0.31 2.77 -25.54
CA ALA A 302 -0.32 3.88 -26.25
C ALA A 302 -1.83 4.01 -25.94
N THR A 303 -2.47 2.87 -25.67
CA THR A 303 -3.87 2.76 -25.20
C THR A 303 -4.11 3.44 -23.86
N CYS A 304 -3.07 3.65 -23.06
CA CYS A 304 -3.12 4.35 -21.77
C CYS A 304 -2.76 5.85 -21.86
N SER A 305 -2.65 6.42 -23.06
CA SER A 305 -2.26 7.83 -23.24
C SER A 305 -3.19 8.83 -22.53
N SER A 306 -4.48 8.50 -22.41
CA SER A 306 -5.49 9.26 -21.64
C SER A 306 -5.84 8.62 -20.29
N GLY A 307 -5.05 7.67 -19.82
CA GLY A 307 -5.36 6.78 -18.70
C GLY A 307 -5.71 5.36 -19.18
N CYS A 308 -5.15 4.33 -18.55
CA CYS A 308 -5.52 2.94 -18.86
C CYS A 308 -6.99 2.67 -18.54
N SER A 309 -7.73 2.05 -19.47
CA SER A 309 -9.12 1.62 -19.26
C SER A 309 -9.23 0.30 -18.47
N GLU A 310 -8.29 -0.61 -18.73
CA GLU A 310 -8.21 -1.91 -18.06
C GLU A 310 -7.81 -1.75 -16.59
N THR A 311 -8.19 -2.71 -15.75
CA THR A 311 -7.76 -2.73 -14.34
C THR A 311 -6.27 -3.04 -14.22
N TYR A 312 -5.73 -3.81 -15.14
CA TYR A 312 -4.31 -4.17 -15.21
C TYR A 312 -3.92 -4.36 -16.68
N ALA A 313 -3.23 -3.37 -17.22
CA ALA A 313 -2.61 -3.45 -18.54
C ALA A 313 -1.19 -3.99 -18.38
N GLU A 314 -1.04 -5.31 -18.47
CA GLU A 314 0.27 -5.97 -18.40
C GLU A 314 1.18 -5.50 -19.53
N VAL A 315 2.47 -5.34 -19.24
CA VAL A 315 3.47 -4.90 -20.21
C VAL A 315 4.61 -5.89 -20.31
N ASP A 316 5.06 -6.09 -21.54
CA ASP A 316 6.36 -6.69 -21.80
C ASP A 316 7.47 -5.73 -21.36
N TYR A 317 8.61 -6.31 -20.98
CA TYR A 317 9.82 -5.56 -20.65
C TYR A 317 11.05 -6.21 -21.26
N THR A 318 12.10 -5.40 -21.35
CA THR A 318 13.47 -5.87 -21.62
C THR A 318 14.30 -5.71 -20.36
N THR A 319 15.37 -6.49 -20.23
CA THR A 319 16.24 -6.45 -19.06
C THR A 319 17.63 -5.93 -19.40
N GLU A 320 18.19 -5.12 -18.51
CA GLU A 320 19.58 -4.67 -18.58
C GLU A 320 20.37 -5.19 -17.38
N ALA A 321 21.67 -5.42 -17.55
CA ALA A 321 22.56 -5.80 -16.46
C ALA A 321 22.61 -4.69 -15.39
N PRO A 322 22.86 -5.03 -14.11
CA PRO A 322 22.96 -4.05 -13.05
C PRO A 322 24.04 -3.01 -13.37
N SER A 323 23.72 -1.71 -13.30
CA SER A 323 24.75 -0.68 -13.28
C SER A 323 25.37 -0.63 -11.87
N SER A 324 26.67 -0.38 -11.77
CA SER A 324 27.42 -0.32 -10.51
C SER A 324 27.05 0.87 -9.60
N GLU A 325 25.96 1.59 -9.89
CA GLU A 325 25.52 2.77 -9.15
C GLU A 325 24.61 2.36 -7.98
N THR A 326 25.24 2.23 -6.82
CA THR A 326 24.57 2.08 -5.52
C THR A 326 23.93 3.39 -5.07
N TRP A 327 22.73 3.28 -4.49
CA TRP A 327 22.03 4.38 -3.83
C TRP A 327 22.86 4.91 -2.64
N GLY A 328 23.20 6.21 -2.65
CA GLY A 328 23.82 6.91 -1.50
C GLY A 328 25.17 7.59 -1.73
N SER A 329 25.79 7.51 -2.91
CA SER A 329 27.15 8.08 -3.15
C SER A 329 27.20 9.41 -3.90
N ALA A 330 26.09 10.15 -4.03
CA ALA A 330 26.17 11.53 -4.52
C ALA A 330 26.79 12.42 -3.43
N ALA A 331 28.07 12.74 -3.58
CA ALA A 331 28.76 13.73 -2.77
C ALA A 331 27.99 15.06 -2.80
N VAL A 332 27.62 15.57 -1.63
CA VAL A 332 27.03 16.91 -1.46
C VAL A 332 28.08 17.95 -1.90
N PRO A 333 27.80 18.83 -2.88
CA PRO A 333 28.65 19.99 -3.10
C PRO A 333 28.47 20.92 -1.89
N THR A 334 29.54 21.08 -1.11
CA THR A 334 29.58 22.02 0.01
C THR A 334 29.64 23.43 -0.57
N THR A 335 28.51 24.15 -0.56
CA THR A 335 28.49 25.60 -0.74
C THR A 335 28.11 26.27 0.57
N THR A 336 29.15 26.83 1.20
CA THR A 336 29.12 27.68 2.38
C THR A 336 28.22 28.90 2.14
N ALA A 337 27.19 29.10 2.97
CA ALA A 337 26.36 30.30 2.95
C ALA A 337 26.74 31.23 4.12
N SER A 338 27.26 32.40 3.79
CA SER A 338 27.56 33.49 4.72
C SER A 338 26.27 34.17 5.21
N SER A 339 26.20 34.37 6.53
CA SER A 339 25.14 35.07 7.25
C SER A 339 25.23 36.59 7.08
N SER A 340 24.10 37.27 6.87
CA SER A 340 23.96 38.71 7.17
C SER A 340 22.57 39.00 7.75
N SER A 341 22.61 39.62 8.92
CA SER A 341 21.51 39.93 9.84
C SER A 341 20.81 41.24 9.44
N VAL A 342 19.47 41.26 9.49
CA VAL A 342 18.70 42.51 9.63
C VAL A 342 17.55 42.29 10.62
N VAL A 343 17.52 43.17 11.63
CA VAL A 343 16.57 43.28 12.74
C VAL A 343 15.27 43.96 12.28
N PRO A 344 14.06 43.56 12.74
CA PRO A 344 12.85 44.35 12.52
C PRO A 344 12.56 45.29 13.70
N THR A 345 12.26 46.54 13.37
CA THR A 345 11.83 47.63 14.27
C THR A 345 10.33 47.55 14.58
N THR A 346 9.97 47.77 15.84
CA THR A 346 8.61 47.85 16.38
C THR A 346 7.91 49.17 16.06
N THR A 347 6.62 49.13 15.70
CA THR A 347 5.69 50.27 15.85
C THR A 347 4.31 49.77 16.30
N ALA A 348 3.81 50.35 17.40
CA ALA A 348 2.49 50.10 18.00
C ALA A 348 1.40 51.03 17.41
N VAL A 349 0.14 50.85 17.89
CA VAL A 349 -1.04 51.78 17.94
C VAL A 349 -2.27 51.15 17.25
N VAL A 350 -3.54 51.24 17.66
CA VAL A 350 -4.32 51.61 18.88
C VAL A 350 -5.74 51.02 18.67
N THR A 351 -6.44 50.67 19.74
CA THR A 351 -7.86 50.22 19.75
C THR A 351 -8.83 51.41 19.74
N THR A 352 -9.90 51.38 18.93
CA THR A 352 -11.09 52.21 19.16
C THR A 352 -12.40 51.45 18.93
N THR A 353 -13.29 51.60 19.90
CA THR A 353 -14.66 51.07 20.00
C THR A 353 -15.64 52.18 19.62
N THR A 354 -16.65 51.89 18.80
CA THR A 354 -17.74 52.85 18.52
C THR A 354 -19.11 52.23 18.78
N THR A 355 -19.85 52.87 19.69
CA THR A 355 -21.22 52.63 20.11
C THR A 355 -22.21 53.25 19.13
N ALA A 356 -23.30 52.53 18.79
CA ALA A 356 -24.37 53.01 17.93
C ALA A 356 -25.51 53.65 18.74
N ARG A 357 -26.02 54.80 18.26
CA ARG A 357 -27.17 55.54 18.80
C ARG A 357 -28.35 55.45 17.81
N ALA A 358 -29.55 55.21 18.34
CA ALA A 358 -30.81 55.06 17.60
C ALA A 358 -31.47 56.41 17.22
N ALA A 359 -32.28 56.39 16.15
CA ALA A 359 -33.24 57.43 15.75
C ALA A 359 -34.46 56.79 15.03
N PRO A 360 -35.64 57.45 14.98
CA PRO A 360 -36.96 56.80 15.10
C PRO A 360 -37.74 56.58 13.79
N ALA A 361 -38.85 55.83 13.92
CA ALA A 361 -39.72 55.29 12.88
C ALA A 361 -40.77 56.26 12.29
N ALA A 362 -41.18 55.99 11.05
CA ALA A 362 -42.34 56.57 10.34
C ALA A 362 -43.05 55.47 9.49
N PRO A 363 -44.32 55.66 9.07
CA PRO A 363 -45.36 54.63 9.12
C PRO A 363 -45.57 53.78 7.85
N VAL A 364 -46.34 52.71 8.07
CA VAL A 364 -46.63 51.53 7.23
C VAL A 364 -47.63 51.82 6.10
N ALA A 365 -47.34 51.30 4.89
CA ALA A 365 -48.31 51.07 3.82
C ALA A 365 -48.33 49.56 3.44
N PRO A 366 -49.49 48.96 3.12
CA PRO A 366 -49.63 47.52 2.97
C PRO A 366 -49.15 47.05 1.59
N VAL A 367 -48.17 46.15 1.56
CA VAL A 367 -47.71 45.50 0.33
C VAL A 367 -47.78 43.98 0.53
N ALA A 368 -48.36 43.34 -0.47
CA ALA A 368 -48.64 41.92 -0.71
C ALA A 368 -47.69 40.90 -0.05
N PRO A 369 -48.16 39.66 0.22
CA PRO A 369 -47.35 38.62 0.88
C PRO A 369 -46.03 38.43 0.14
N LYS A 370 -44.94 38.88 0.77
CA LYS A 370 -43.58 38.45 0.43
C LYS A 370 -43.54 36.96 0.67
N THR A 371 -43.60 36.17 -0.39
CA THR A 371 -42.93 34.88 -0.42
C THR A 371 -41.47 35.16 -0.07
N THR A 372 -41.13 34.92 1.20
CA THR A 372 -39.76 34.78 1.63
C THR A 372 -39.15 33.69 0.78
N VAL A 373 -38.39 34.09 -0.24
CA VAL A 373 -37.34 33.23 -0.76
C VAL A 373 -36.41 33.07 0.44
N LYS A 374 -36.65 32.00 1.22
CA LYS A 374 -35.68 31.53 2.19
C LYS A 374 -34.40 31.40 1.38
N ALA A 375 -33.42 32.29 1.63
CA ALA A 375 -32.08 32.07 1.14
C ALA A 375 -31.76 30.63 1.50
N LEU A 376 -31.59 29.77 0.49
CA LEU A 376 -31.19 28.39 0.69
C LEU A 376 -29.91 28.48 1.51
N GLN A 377 -30.03 28.22 2.82
CA GLN A 377 -28.88 28.08 3.69
C GLN A 377 -27.98 27.09 2.98
N ALA A 378 -26.73 27.48 2.70
CA ALA A 378 -25.77 26.61 2.05
C ALA A 378 -25.83 25.26 2.78
N ALA A 379 -26.19 24.21 2.04
CA ALA A 379 -26.41 22.90 2.65
C ALA A 379 -25.09 22.28 3.13
N CYS A 380 -23.95 22.91 2.83
CA CYS A 380 -22.68 22.65 3.48
C CYS A 380 -21.83 23.93 3.61
N THR A 381 -20.85 23.86 4.50
CA THR A 381 -19.74 24.82 4.61
C THR A 381 -18.40 24.12 4.38
N ALA A 382 -17.38 24.88 3.98
CA ALA A 382 -16.01 24.38 3.84
C ALA A 382 -15.02 25.30 4.55
N THR A 383 -13.98 24.74 5.18
CA THR A 383 -12.96 25.51 5.91
C THR A 383 -11.57 25.00 5.54
N TYR A 384 -10.69 25.90 5.12
CA TYR A 384 -9.31 25.60 4.70
C TYR A 384 -8.32 25.88 5.82
N ARG A 385 -7.34 24.98 5.99
CA ARG A 385 -6.25 25.09 6.96
C ARG A 385 -4.95 24.57 6.35
N VAL A 386 -3.84 25.26 6.61
CA VAL A 386 -2.49 24.72 6.37
C VAL A 386 -2.10 23.81 7.53
N VAL A 387 -1.73 22.57 7.22
CA VAL A 387 -1.39 21.52 8.20
C VAL A 387 0.11 21.46 8.45
N ASN A 388 0.90 21.59 7.39
CA ASN A 388 2.36 21.60 7.43
C ASN A 388 2.91 22.44 6.27
N SER A 389 4.13 22.97 6.38
CA SER A 389 4.78 23.73 5.30
C SER A 389 6.28 23.45 5.23
N TRP A 390 6.84 23.57 4.02
CA TRP A 390 8.27 23.43 3.74
C TRP A 390 8.67 24.36 2.59
N GLN A 391 9.95 24.41 2.27
CA GLN A 391 10.43 25.24 1.16
C GLN A 391 9.79 24.79 -0.16
N GLY A 392 8.98 25.67 -0.77
CA GLY A 392 8.34 25.44 -2.05
C GLY A 392 7.03 24.66 -2.02
N GLY A 393 6.56 24.19 -0.86
CA GLY A 393 5.31 23.44 -0.74
C GLY A 393 4.68 23.44 0.65
N ARG A 394 3.40 23.06 0.72
CA ARG A 394 2.67 22.92 1.99
C ARG A 394 1.58 21.87 1.90
N GLN A 395 1.26 21.26 3.02
CA GLN A 395 0.12 20.35 3.16
C GLN A 395 -1.09 21.14 3.65
N VAL A 396 -2.24 20.98 3.00
CA VAL A 396 -3.49 21.69 3.35
C VAL A 396 -4.61 20.69 3.60
N ASP A 397 -5.54 21.06 4.47
CA ASP A 397 -6.77 20.33 4.76
C ASP A 397 -7.97 21.26 4.57
N VAL A 398 -9.03 20.74 3.97
CA VAL A 398 -10.30 21.41 3.75
C VAL A 398 -11.40 20.54 4.37
N THR A 399 -11.96 21.01 5.48
CA THR A 399 -13.07 20.36 6.15
C THR A 399 -14.39 20.79 5.52
N VAL A 400 -15.18 19.83 5.05
CA VAL A 400 -16.53 20.01 4.53
C VAL A 400 -17.53 19.54 5.58
N ARG A 401 -18.50 20.39 5.94
CA ARG A 401 -19.53 20.09 6.93
C ARG A 401 -20.93 20.27 6.36
N ASN A 402 -21.81 19.29 6.55
CA ASN A 402 -23.23 19.43 6.23
C ASN A 402 -23.92 20.29 7.30
N THR A 403 -24.35 21.49 6.92
CA THR A 403 -25.09 22.43 7.78
C THR A 403 -26.60 22.41 7.51
N GLY A 404 -27.05 21.61 6.55
CA GLY A 404 -28.47 21.40 6.25
C GLY A 404 -29.14 20.37 7.16
N ALA A 405 -30.46 20.29 7.06
CA ALA A 405 -31.28 19.33 7.79
C ALA A 405 -31.43 17.96 7.09
N LYS A 406 -30.89 17.81 5.86
CA LYS A 406 -30.96 16.57 5.07
C LYS A 406 -29.54 16.03 4.82
N PRO A 407 -29.36 14.70 4.70
CA PRO A 407 -28.09 14.14 4.25
C PRO A 407 -27.69 14.65 2.86
N LEU A 408 -26.38 14.84 2.64
CA LEU A 408 -25.80 15.09 1.33
C LEU A 408 -25.43 13.75 0.69
N SER A 409 -25.70 13.58 -0.60
CA SER A 409 -25.20 12.47 -1.43
C SER A 409 -23.77 12.72 -1.95
N GLY A 410 -23.36 13.98 -1.98
CA GLY A 410 -22.05 14.43 -2.42
C GLY A 410 -21.86 15.90 -2.09
N TRP A 411 -20.61 16.35 -2.22
CA TRP A 411 -20.24 17.73 -1.95
C TRP A 411 -19.21 18.22 -2.97
N ARG A 412 -19.22 19.53 -3.17
CA ARG A 412 -18.27 20.28 -3.97
C ARG A 412 -17.79 21.49 -3.18
N THR A 413 -16.49 21.69 -3.09
CA THR A 413 -15.90 22.95 -2.61
C THR A 413 -15.31 23.73 -3.77
N THR A 414 -15.52 25.05 -3.77
CA THR A 414 -14.93 25.96 -4.74
C THR A 414 -14.28 27.12 -4.03
N PHE A 415 -13.07 27.50 -4.42
CA PHE A 415 -12.37 28.68 -3.91
C PHE A 415 -11.32 29.16 -4.90
N SER A 416 -10.78 30.35 -4.66
CA SER A 416 -9.74 30.95 -5.46
C SER A 416 -8.42 31.02 -4.71
N VAL A 417 -7.32 30.87 -5.44
CA VAL A 417 -5.95 31.03 -4.97
C VAL A 417 -5.21 32.05 -5.83
N ASP A 418 -4.41 32.88 -5.18
CA ASP A 418 -3.65 33.94 -5.85
C ASP A 418 -2.22 33.49 -6.16
N GLY A 419 -1.65 34.05 -7.22
CA GLY A 419 -0.25 33.83 -7.60
C GLY A 419 0.05 32.42 -8.13
N SER A 420 1.19 31.86 -7.73
CA SER A 420 1.73 30.60 -8.28
C SER A 420 1.27 29.33 -7.55
N GLN A 421 0.24 29.44 -6.70
CA GLN A 421 -0.25 28.30 -5.91
C GLN A 421 -0.84 27.20 -6.80
N ARG A 422 -0.35 25.97 -6.66
CA ARG A 422 -0.89 24.80 -7.35
C ARG A 422 -1.21 23.69 -6.38
N PHE A 423 -2.46 23.25 -6.38
CA PHE A 423 -2.93 22.11 -5.62
C PHE A 423 -2.50 20.85 -6.36
N THR A 424 -1.54 20.17 -5.79
CA THR A 424 -0.89 18.96 -6.29
C THR A 424 -1.17 17.81 -5.32
N THR A 425 -1.29 16.58 -5.82
CA THR A 425 -1.49 15.39 -4.96
C THR A 425 -2.69 15.51 -4.00
N PRO A 426 -3.92 15.74 -4.51
CA PRO A 426 -5.09 15.75 -3.64
C PRO A 426 -5.38 14.34 -3.10
N TRP A 427 -5.87 14.26 -1.86
CA TRP A 427 -6.45 13.05 -1.27
C TRP A 427 -7.86 13.35 -0.77
N ASN A 428 -8.71 12.32 -0.70
CA ASN A 428 -10.11 12.43 -0.28
C ASN A 428 -10.98 13.40 -1.12
N ALA A 429 -10.48 13.88 -2.27
CA ALA A 429 -11.25 14.64 -3.25
C ALA A 429 -10.68 14.41 -4.65
N VAL A 430 -11.50 14.67 -5.66
CA VAL A 430 -11.03 14.95 -7.02
C VAL A 430 -10.91 16.46 -7.14
N VAL A 431 -9.68 16.97 -7.29
CA VAL A 431 -9.41 18.40 -7.41
C VAL A 431 -9.10 18.74 -8.86
N ASN A 432 -9.82 19.73 -9.39
CA ASN A 432 -9.54 20.35 -10.67
C ASN A 432 -9.20 21.83 -10.41
N GLN A 433 -8.02 22.26 -10.83
CA GLN A 433 -7.60 23.65 -10.76
C GLN A 433 -7.38 24.20 -12.17
N SER A 434 -8.09 25.29 -12.50
CA SER A 434 -7.91 26.05 -13.73
C SER A 434 -7.57 27.50 -13.39
N GLY A 435 -6.37 27.94 -13.76
CA GLY A 435 -5.83 29.22 -13.30
C GLY A 435 -5.80 29.30 -11.77
N GLY A 436 -6.38 30.37 -11.21
CA GLY A 436 -6.53 30.56 -9.76
C GLY A 436 -7.76 29.86 -9.16
N GLN A 437 -8.67 29.29 -9.96
CA GLN A 437 -9.88 28.66 -9.43
C GLN A 437 -9.65 27.18 -9.12
N VAL A 438 -9.98 26.77 -7.90
CA VAL A 438 -9.91 25.39 -7.42
C VAL A 438 -11.32 24.87 -7.18
N VAL A 439 -11.66 23.74 -7.81
CA VAL A 439 -12.89 22.99 -7.59
C VAL A 439 -12.52 21.60 -7.11
N ALA A 440 -12.99 21.22 -5.92
CA ALA A 440 -12.81 19.87 -5.38
C ALA A 440 -14.17 19.22 -5.18
N VAL A 441 -14.31 17.95 -5.60
CA VAL A 441 -15.51 17.15 -5.37
C VAL A 441 -15.18 15.89 -4.58
N ASN A 442 -16.16 15.38 -3.86
CA ASN A 442 -16.03 14.15 -3.09
C ASN A 442 -15.58 12.96 -3.95
N GLN A 443 -14.86 12.03 -3.30
CA GLN A 443 -14.68 10.67 -3.78
C GLN A 443 -15.93 9.84 -3.50
N ASN A 444 -16.03 8.65 -4.10
CA ASN A 444 -17.23 7.82 -3.97
C ASN A 444 -17.51 7.37 -2.53
N TYR A 445 -16.47 7.26 -1.69
CA TYR A 445 -16.59 6.78 -0.31
C TYR A 445 -16.89 7.88 0.73
N ASN A 446 -16.71 9.17 0.38
CA ASN A 446 -16.86 10.27 1.35
C ASN A 446 -17.84 11.35 0.90
N GLY A 447 -18.70 11.06 -0.09
CA GLY A 447 -19.75 11.97 -0.53
C GLY A 447 -20.94 12.05 0.42
N SER A 448 -21.28 10.94 1.08
CA SER A 448 -22.44 10.85 1.96
C SER A 448 -22.16 11.51 3.31
N LEU A 449 -22.87 12.60 3.63
CA LEU A 449 -22.75 13.30 4.90
C LEU A 449 -24.12 13.49 5.53
N ALA A 450 -24.37 12.84 6.67
CA ALA A 450 -25.56 13.10 7.49
C ALA A 450 -25.62 14.58 7.95
N ALA A 451 -26.79 15.05 8.38
CA ALA A 451 -26.94 16.40 8.91
C ALA A 451 -25.97 16.63 10.09
N GLY A 452 -25.18 17.70 10.03
CA GLY A 452 -24.17 18.03 11.05
C GLY A 452 -22.82 17.31 10.91
N ALA A 453 -22.71 16.27 10.07
CA ALA A 453 -21.48 15.50 9.86
C ALA A 453 -20.46 16.27 9.01
N SER A 454 -19.19 15.90 9.17
CA SER A 454 -18.07 16.48 8.43
C SER A 454 -17.20 15.40 7.78
N THR A 455 -16.52 15.76 6.70
CA THR A 455 -15.39 15.04 6.13
C THR A 455 -14.28 16.04 5.84
N SER A 456 -13.06 15.56 5.62
CA SER A 456 -11.95 16.39 5.16
C SER A 456 -11.35 15.85 3.88
N TRP A 457 -10.85 16.75 3.06
CA TRP A 457 -9.93 16.45 1.98
C TRP A 457 -8.72 17.35 2.04
N GLY A 458 -7.62 16.94 1.43
CA GLY A 458 -6.41 17.76 1.45
C GLY A 458 -5.60 17.63 0.19
N ALA A 459 -4.54 18.42 0.11
CA ALA A 459 -3.60 18.40 -1.01
C ALA A 459 -2.21 18.90 -0.57
N ILE A 460 -1.20 18.59 -1.37
CA ILE A 460 0.07 19.31 -1.33
C ILE A 460 -0.04 20.53 -2.23
N VAL A 461 0.15 21.72 -1.71
CA VAL A 461 0.12 22.96 -2.50
C VAL A 461 1.55 23.43 -2.73
N SER A 462 1.98 23.49 -3.99
CA SER A 462 3.26 24.12 -4.35
C SER A 462 3.08 25.62 -4.60
N GLY A 463 4.19 26.37 -4.58
CA GLY A 463 4.21 27.82 -4.77
C GLY A 463 4.09 28.62 -3.47
N VAL A 464 4.24 29.95 -3.58
CA VAL A 464 4.26 30.87 -2.44
C VAL A 464 2.90 30.85 -1.73
N ASP A 465 2.91 30.82 -0.39
CA ASP A 465 1.67 30.83 0.39
C ASP A 465 0.99 32.20 0.34
N ARG A 466 -0.26 32.23 -0.12
CA ARG A 466 -1.18 33.37 -0.06
C ARG A 466 -2.53 32.89 0.47
N PRO A 467 -3.31 33.79 1.08
CA PRO A 467 -4.67 33.47 1.52
C PRO A 467 -5.54 32.95 0.38
N VAL A 468 -6.36 31.94 0.65
CA VAL A 468 -7.42 31.51 -0.26
C VAL A 468 -8.64 32.43 -0.08
N THR A 469 -9.36 32.72 -1.17
CA THR A 469 -10.54 33.59 -1.15
C THR A 469 -11.77 32.87 -1.71
N GLY A 470 -12.97 33.33 -1.34
CA GLY A 470 -14.21 32.83 -1.93
C GLY A 470 -14.53 31.36 -1.61
N MET A 471 -14.11 30.84 -0.45
CA MET A 471 -14.42 29.46 -0.04
C MET A 471 -15.93 29.23 0.04
N ALA A 472 -16.42 28.33 -0.79
CA ALA A 472 -17.82 27.94 -0.89
C ALA A 472 -17.95 26.41 -0.90
N CYS A 473 -19.10 25.92 -0.42
CA CYS A 473 -19.49 24.52 -0.53
C CYS A 473 -20.92 24.39 -1.08
N ALA A 474 -21.15 23.40 -1.94
CA ALA A 474 -22.46 23.05 -2.47
C ALA A 474 -22.68 21.52 -2.48
N PRO A 475 -23.92 21.04 -2.30
CA PRO A 475 -24.29 19.64 -2.58
C PRO A 475 -23.96 19.24 -4.02
N ARG A 476 -23.74 17.94 -4.22
CA ARG A 476 -23.50 17.34 -5.55
C ARG A 476 -24.54 16.27 -5.88
#